data_AF-A0A831SFX2-F1
#
_entry.id   AF-A0A831SFX2-F1
#
_cell.length_a   1.000
_cell.length_b   1.000
_cell.length_c   1.000
_cell.angle_alpha   90.00
_cell.angle_beta   90.00
_cell.angle_gamma   90.00
#
_symmetry.space_group_name_H-M   'P 1'
#
loop_
_entity.id
_entity.type
_entity.pdbx_description
1 polymer ?
#
loop_
_entity_poly.entity_id
_entity_poly.type
_entity_poly.pdbx_seq_one_letter_code
_entity_poly.pdbx_strand_id
1 'polypeptide(L)'
;MPGEIKDYYKDKVILVTGGAGAIGSNLTRALSEAGARMVIVLDNLSSSYKWNVPSLPNVMFVEGDITNDIDLKRVFNEGPEIVYHLAAFFASQNSIDYPEKDLWVNGFG
;
A
#
# COMPACT_ATOMS: atom_id res chain seq x y z
N MET A 1 2.92 16.52 -9.05
CA MET A 1 4.36 16.19 -9.03
C MET A 1 5.09 16.97 -10.14
N PRO A 2 6.25 17.59 -9.85
CA PRO A 2 7.17 18.12 -10.87
C PRO A 2 7.53 17.08 -11.95
N GLY A 3 7.91 17.52 -13.15
CA GLY A 3 8.17 16.65 -14.29
C GLY A 3 9.24 15.58 -14.04
N GLU A 4 10.40 15.98 -13.52
CA GLU A 4 11.51 15.07 -13.18
C GLU A 4 11.10 13.95 -12.21
N ILE A 5 10.20 14.27 -11.27
CA ILE A 5 9.68 13.29 -10.30
C ILE A 5 8.72 12.32 -10.99
N LYS A 6 7.90 12.78 -11.95
CA LYS A 6 7.02 11.89 -12.71
C LYS A 6 7.83 10.90 -13.56
N ASP A 7 8.89 11.37 -14.20
CA ASP A 7 9.75 10.53 -15.03
C ASP A 7 10.41 9.39 -14.24
N TYR A 8 10.72 9.61 -12.95
CA TYR A 8 11.24 8.56 -12.07
C TYR A 8 10.25 7.39 -11.85
N TYR A 9 8.95 7.69 -11.73
CA TYR A 9 7.91 6.67 -11.51
C TYR A 9 7.34 6.09 -12.80
N LYS A 10 7.62 6.71 -13.93
CA LYS A 10 7.11 6.27 -15.23
C LYS A 10 7.53 4.82 -15.51
N ASP A 11 6.57 4.04 -16.01
CA ASP A 11 6.73 2.63 -16.40
C ASP A 11 7.13 1.67 -15.25
N LYS A 12 7.14 2.14 -14.00
CA LYS A 12 7.46 1.34 -12.80
C LYS A 12 6.29 0.50 -12.31
N VAL A 13 6.60 -0.65 -11.70
CA VAL A 13 5.65 -1.37 -10.83
C VAL A 13 5.91 -0.99 -9.38
N ILE A 14 4.87 -0.54 -8.70
CA ILE A 14 4.98 0.03 -7.36
C ILE A 14 3.98 -0.66 -6.45
N LEU A 15 4.45 -1.17 -5.32
CA LEU A 15 3.61 -1.72 -4.25
C LEU A 15 3.39 -0.67 -3.17
N VAL A 16 2.13 -0.48 -2.76
CA VAL A 16 1.73 0.36 -1.63
C VAL A 16 0.99 -0.52 -0.63
N THR A 17 1.58 -0.79 0.54
CA THR A 17 0.87 -1.42 1.66
C THR A 17 0.09 -0.35 2.43
N GLY A 18 -1.07 -0.67 3.00
CA GLY A 18 -1.93 0.33 3.65
C GLY A 18 -2.52 1.35 2.66
N GLY A 19 -2.64 0.96 1.39
CA GLY A 19 -3.02 1.85 0.29
C GLY A 19 -4.48 2.31 0.29
N ALA A 20 -5.35 1.73 1.13
CA ALA A 20 -6.73 2.22 1.31
C ALA A 20 -6.84 3.30 2.42
N GLY A 21 -5.76 3.52 3.19
CA GLY A 21 -5.64 4.61 4.15
C GLY A 21 -5.57 6.00 3.51
N ALA A 22 -5.71 7.05 4.31
CA ALA A 22 -5.74 8.44 3.82
C ALA A 22 -4.48 8.87 3.04
N ILE A 23 -3.30 8.47 3.52
CA ILE A 23 -2.03 8.74 2.84
C ILE A 23 -1.88 7.81 1.63
N GLY A 24 -2.10 6.50 1.83
CA GLY A 24 -1.93 5.48 0.81
C GLY A 24 -2.80 5.67 -0.43
N SER A 25 -4.07 6.06 -0.25
CA SER A 25 -5.01 6.26 -1.36
C SER A 25 -4.62 7.47 -2.23
N ASN A 26 -4.21 8.57 -1.61
CA ASN A 26 -3.71 9.75 -2.30
C ASN A 26 -2.38 9.46 -3.01
N LEU A 27 -1.47 8.73 -2.37
CA LEU A 27 -0.22 8.30 -2.99
C LEU A 27 -0.48 7.41 -4.20
N THR A 28 -1.36 6.41 -4.07
CA THR A 28 -1.75 5.50 -5.15
C THR A 28 -2.25 6.28 -6.37
N ARG A 29 -3.13 7.26 -6.16
CA ARG A 29 -3.62 8.15 -7.22
C ARG A 29 -2.47 8.91 -7.88
N ALA A 30 -1.62 9.55 -7.07
CA ALA A 30 -0.53 10.37 -7.59
C ALA A 30 0.50 9.55 -8.39
N LEU A 31 0.81 8.32 -7.97
CA LEU A 31 1.71 7.41 -8.67
C LEU A 31 1.11 6.92 -10.00
N SER A 32 -0.18 6.57 -9.99
CA SER A 32 -0.91 6.21 -11.20
C SER A 32 -0.89 7.35 -12.23
N GLU A 33 -1.21 8.56 -11.80
CA GLU A 33 -1.20 9.78 -12.64
C GLU A 33 0.21 10.24 -13.04
N ALA A 34 1.26 9.76 -12.36
CA ALA A 34 2.65 9.97 -12.74
C ALA A 34 3.11 9.06 -13.89
N GLY A 35 2.27 8.09 -14.31
CA GLY A 35 2.57 7.19 -15.42
C GLY A 35 3.24 5.89 -14.99
N ALA A 36 3.09 5.48 -13.72
CA ALA A 36 3.47 4.14 -13.29
C ALA A 36 2.80 3.08 -14.17
N ARG A 37 3.55 2.03 -14.54
CA ARG A 37 3.02 0.89 -15.29
C ARG A 37 1.92 0.20 -14.52
N MET A 38 2.14 0.00 -13.22
CA MET A 38 1.17 -0.61 -12.32
C MET A 38 1.41 -0.14 -10.88
N VAL A 39 0.33 0.19 -10.18
CA VAL A 39 0.33 0.45 -8.74
C VAL A 39 -0.48 -0.64 -8.06
N ILE A 40 0.19 -1.47 -7.27
CA ILE A 40 -0.41 -2.55 -6.50
C ILE A 40 -0.73 -2.01 -5.11
N VAL A 41 -1.96 -2.21 -4.65
CA VAL A 41 -2.38 -1.86 -3.30
C VAL A 41 -2.63 -3.14 -2.52
N LEU A 42 -1.88 -3.34 -1.43
CA LEU A 42 -2.12 -4.39 -0.44
C LEU A 42 -2.73 -3.76 0.82
N ASP A 43 -3.95 -4.13 1.17
CA ASP A 43 -4.63 -3.60 2.36
C ASP A 43 -5.65 -4.61 2.91
N ASN A 44 -5.72 -4.74 4.23
CA ASN A 44 -6.66 -5.65 4.91
C ASN A 44 -7.97 -4.94 5.32
N LEU A 45 -8.12 -3.66 5.02
CA LEU A 45 -9.30 -2.83 5.29
C LEU A 45 -9.68 -2.73 6.78
N SER A 46 -8.75 -3.05 7.69
CA SER A 46 -9.02 -3.08 9.14
C SER A 46 -9.42 -1.72 9.73
N SER A 47 -9.01 -0.64 9.08
CA SER A 47 -9.22 0.75 9.52
C SER A 47 -9.69 1.69 8.42
N SER A 48 -10.02 1.15 7.24
CA SER A 48 -10.37 1.93 6.06
C SER A 48 -11.28 1.10 5.14
N TYR A 49 -11.65 1.65 3.99
CA TYR A 49 -12.60 1.00 3.11
C TYR A 49 -12.10 0.92 1.69
N LYS A 50 -12.49 -0.15 0.99
CA LYS A 50 -12.09 -0.41 -0.40
C LYS A 50 -12.40 0.74 -1.35
N TRP A 51 -13.49 1.47 -1.14
CA TRP A 51 -13.86 2.62 -1.99
C TRP A 51 -12.88 3.80 -1.91
N ASN A 52 -11.98 3.83 -0.92
CA ASN A 52 -10.90 4.81 -0.87
C ASN A 52 -9.82 4.54 -1.92
N VAL A 53 -9.68 3.28 -2.38
CA VAL A 53 -8.71 2.91 -3.40
C VAL A 53 -9.18 3.47 -4.75
N PRO A 54 -8.34 4.26 -5.46
CA PRO A 54 -8.74 4.87 -6.70
C PRO A 54 -9.00 3.81 -7.79
N SER A 55 -10.19 3.85 -8.38
CA SER A 55 -10.56 2.99 -9.51
C SER A 55 -9.93 3.51 -10.82
N LEU A 56 -8.64 3.24 -11.00
CA LEU A 56 -7.83 3.64 -12.16
C LEU A 56 -7.31 2.39 -12.90
N PRO A 57 -7.11 2.47 -14.23
CA PRO A 57 -6.84 1.28 -15.06
C PRO A 57 -5.53 0.56 -14.75
N ASN A 58 -4.54 1.26 -14.18
CA ASN A 58 -3.24 0.72 -13.77
C ASN A 58 -3.14 0.49 -12.25
N VAL A 59 -4.27 0.53 -11.52
CA VAL A 59 -4.29 0.26 -10.08
C VAL A 59 -4.87 -1.13 -9.85
N MET A 60 -4.09 -1.99 -9.21
CA MET A 60 -4.52 -3.33 -8.81
C MET A 60 -4.71 -3.39 -7.30
N PHE A 61 -5.92 -3.66 -6.85
CA PHE A 61 -6.20 -3.88 -5.43
C PHE A 61 -6.12 -5.36 -5.07
N VAL A 62 -5.38 -5.67 -4.02
CA VAL A 62 -5.28 -6.98 -3.38
C VAL A 62 -5.70 -6.83 -1.93
N GLU A 63 -6.84 -7.44 -1.60
CA GLU A 63 -7.26 -7.57 -0.20
C GLU A 63 -6.41 -8.65 0.47
N GLY A 64 -5.65 -8.28 1.49
CA GLY A 64 -4.69 -9.16 2.15
C GLY A 64 -3.95 -8.47 3.29
N ASP A 65 -3.29 -9.29 4.11
CA ASP A 65 -2.57 -8.82 5.30
C ASP A 65 -1.06 -8.81 5.07
N ILE A 66 -0.39 -7.75 5.50
CA ILE A 66 1.07 -7.62 5.41
C ILE A 66 1.81 -8.65 6.28
N THR A 67 1.16 -9.20 7.30
CA THR A 67 1.71 -10.27 8.14
C THR A 67 1.51 -11.67 7.53
N ASN A 68 0.84 -11.77 6.38
CA ASN A 68 0.55 -13.03 5.71
C ASN A 68 1.51 -13.29 4.53
N ASP A 69 2.36 -14.30 4.68
CA ASP A 69 3.34 -14.70 3.66
C ASP A 69 2.74 -15.00 2.27
N ILE A 70 1.53 -15.54 2.20
CA ILE A 70 0.87 -15.89 0.93
C ILE A 70 0.45 -14.61 0.20
N ASP A 71 -0.11 -13.66 0.94
CA ASP A 71 -0.52 -12.36 0.40
C ASP A 71 0.69 -11.55 -0.07
N LEU A 72 1.77 -11.55 0.73
CA LEU A 72 3.06 -10.96 0.34
C LEU A 72 3.59 -11.62 -0.93
N LYS A 73 3.72 -12.94 -0.97
CA LYS A 73 4.21 -13.66 -2.16
C LYS A 73 3.40 -13.33 -3.41
N ARG A 74 2.08 -13.20 -3.28
CA ARG A 74 1.21 -12.83 -4.40
C ARG A 74 1.56 -11.44 -4.95
N VAL A 75 1.70 -10.42 -4.10
CA VAL A 75 2.01 -9.06 -4.58
C VAL A 75 3.46 -8.90 -5.03
N PHE A 76 4.40 -9.64 -4.43
CA PHE A 76 5.80 -9.61 -4.85
C PHE A 76 6.05 -10.38 -6.15
N ASN A 77 5.20 -11.35 -6.50
CA ASN A 77 5.28 -12.06 -7.78
C ASN A 77 5.00 -11.14 -9.00
N GLU A 78 4.36 -9.99 -8.77
CA GLU A 78 4.17 -8.95 -9.79
C GLU A 78 5.45 -8.14 -10.10
N GLY A 79 6.52 -8.38 -9.33
CA GLY A 79 7.82 -7.73 -9.51
C GLY A 79 7.82 -6.24 -9.20
N PRO A 80 7.37 -5.78 -8.00
CA PRO A 80 7.46 -4.38 -7.63
C PRO A 80 8.92 -3.93 -7.55
N GLU A 81 9.22 -2.81 -8.20
CA GLU A 81 10.54 -2.16 -8.18
C GLU A 81 10.65 -1.19 -7.01
N ILE A 82 9.52 -0.68 -6.53
CA ILE A 82 9.41 0.28 -5.43
C ILE A 82 8.33 -0.22 -4.47
N VAL A 83 8.61 -0.14 -3.18
CA VAL A 83 7.64 -0.45 -2.12
C VAL A 83 7.48 0.77 -1.21
N TYR A 84 6.24 1.24 -1.08
CA TYR A 84 5.82 2.16 -0.02
C TYR A 84 5.12 1.36 1.06
N HIS A 85 5.78 1.17 2.19
CA HIS A 85 5.23 0.45 3.33
C HIS A 85 4.47 1.42 4.24
N LEU A 86 3.16 1.55 4.03
CA LEU A 86 2.28 2.45 4.80
C LEU A 86 1.23 1.69 5.63
N ALA A 87 1.23 0.36 5.59
CA ALA A 87 0.44 -0.44 6.52
C ALA A 87 0.97 -0.21 7.94
N ALA A 88 0.07 0.11 8.86
CA ALA A 88 0.41 0.26 10.26
C ALA A 88 -0.83 0.02 11.11
N PHE A 89 -0.64 -0.58 12.28
CA PHE A 89 -1.63 -0.56 13.34
C PHE A 89 -1.49 0.77 14.08
N PHE A 90 -2.40 1.71 13.81
CA PHE A 90 -2.29 3.10 14.27
C PHE A 90 -3.28 3.45 15.39
N ALA A 91 -3.06 4.62 15.98
CA ALA A 91 -3.63 5.18 17.21
C ALA A 91 -2.93 4.72 18.50
N SER A 92 -2.37 5.67 19.24
CA SER A 92 -1.54 5.42 20.43
C SER A 92 -2.24 4.59 21.50
N GLN A 93 -3.56 4.73 21.63
CA GLN A 93 -4.35 3.94 22.56
C GLN A 93 -4.42 2.47 22.13
N ASN A 94 -4.52 2.19 20.83
CA ASN A 94 -4.55 0.82 20.31
C ASN A 94 -3.22 0.09 20.54
N SER A 95 -2.07 0.78 20.44
CA SER A 95 -0.76 0.18 20.72
C SER A 95 -0.59 -0.17 22.21
N ILE A 96 -1.24 0.56 23.10
CA ILE A 96 -1.27 0.27 24.55
C ILE A 96 -2.21 -0.90 24.83
N ASP A 97 -3.37 -0.92 24.19
CA ASP A 97 -4.42 -1.90 24.45
C ASP A 97 -4.12 -3.26 23.76
N TYR A 98 -3.40 -3.25 22.62
CA TYR A 98 -3.07 -4.44 21.81
C TYR A 98 -1.60 -4.47 21.37
N PRO A 99 -0.64 -4.53 22.31
CA PRO A 99 0.79 -4.41 22.01
C PRO A 99 1.32 -5.56 21.14
N GLU A 100 0.75 -6.76 21.23
CA GLU A 100 1.13 -7.89 20.37
C GLU A 100 0.78 -7.64 18.90
N LYS A 101 -0.42 -7.11 18.65
CA LYS A 101 -0.90 -6.81 17.30
C LYS A 101 -0.12 -5.65 16.70
N ASP A 102 0.19 -4.65 17.52
CA ASP A 102 1.09 -3.56 17.15
C ASP A 102 2.46 -4.09 16.69
N LEU A 103 3.08 -4.98 17.46
CA LEU A 103 4.37 -5.58 17.11
C LEU A 103 4.31 -6.43 15.82
N TRP A 104 3.26 -7.23 15.66
CA TRP A 104 3.09 -8.04 14.45
C TRP A 104 2.96 -7.18 13.19
N VAL A 105 2.15 -6.12 13.23
CA VAL A 105 1.90 -5.29 12.06
C VAL A 105 3.05 -4.31 11.80
N ASN A 106 3.53 -3.61 12.84
CA ASN A 106 4.49 -2.52 12.68
C ASN A 106 5.96 -2.99 12.75
N GLY A 107 6.22 -4.15 13.36
CA GLY A 107 7.57 -4.66 13.61
C GLY A 107 7.98 -5.85 12.74
N PHE A 108 7.10 -6.84 12.60
CA PHE A 108 7.36 -8.05 11.79
C PHE A 108 6.80 -7.99 10.36
N GLY A 109 5.91 -7.03 10.12
CA GLY A 109 5.21 -6.82 8.87
C GLY A 109 6.00 -6.15 7.76
#